data_AF-A0AAD4E6F6-F1
#
_entry.id   AF-A0AAD4E6F6-F1
#
_cell.length_a   1.000
_cell.length_b   1.000
_cell.length_c   1.000
_cell.angle_alpha   90.00
_cell.angle_beta   90.00
_cell.angle_gamma   90.00
#
_symmetry.space_group_name_H-M   'P 1'
#
loop_
_entity.id
_entity.type
_entity.pdbx_description
1 polymer ?
#
loop_
_entity_poly.entity_id
_entity_poly.type
_entity_poly.pdbx_seq_one_letter_code
_entity_poly.pdbx_strand_id
1 'polypeptide(L)'
;MGIIVESLDIPDDFEVSLPIHMGRMVDAPATAELPSPQDETQGYHLGVPDLVLMFQTRDDDIRPFWPFEVSVSQTAEGAVAKLQKFGDRNEHVLAATHINIAESRKHASPTYEWGVAKKLNRRGVQMGELTQSEDGALASHSHTWYHPATVTITTWIRPPNRRLNLNSRHRAYCASAVLYPNQNEQALAKVQNIFQRTLEQVRDTVVDHLEAEHADDDTLLDSLQAMRDWSPPRELLDWNKCSKDLRSAMKQTGFNRYRAWHRSFLKRVADEAEVSGSRPGPSKRGRVT
;
A
#
# COMPACT_ATOMS: atom_id res chain seq x y z
N MET A 1 -3.21 0.20 5.20
CA MET A 1 -2.64 1.20 6.12
C MET A 1 -2.47 2.45 5.29
N GLY A 2 -3.35 3.44 5.45
CA GLY A 2 -3.26 4.70 4.73
C GLY A 2 -2.28 5.63 5.44
N ILE A 3 -1.44 6.32 4.67
CA ILE A 3 -0.70 7.48 5.17
C ILE A 3 -1.67 8.65 5.09
N ILE A 4 -2.00 9.24 6.24
CA ILE A 4 -2.72 10.51 6.29
C ILE A 4 -1.64 11.59 6.22
N VAL A 5 -1.61 12.35 5.13
CA VAL A 5 -0.89 13.62 5.08
C VAL A 5 -1.95 14.67 5.41
N GLU A 6 -2.01 15.10 6.66
CA GLU A 6 -2.87 16.22 7.07
C GLU A 6 -2.21 17.49 6.50
N SER A 7 -2.93 18.17 5.60
CA SER A 7 -2.68 19.46 4.94
C SER A 7 -1.23 19.83 4.59
N LEU A 8 -0.99 20.12 3.31
CA LEU A 8 0.08 21.04 2.95
C LEU A 8 -0.53 22.45 3.08
N ASP A 9 -0.15 23.20 4.11
CA ASP A 9 -0.56 24.60 4.24
C ASP A 9 0.09 25.40 3.09
N ILE A 10 -0.71 25.65 2.04
CA ILE A 10 -0.44 26.63 1.00
C ILE A 10 -1.14 27.93 1.45
N PRO A 11 -0.58 29.14 1.20
CA PRO A 11 -1.17 30.41 1.65
C PRO A 11 -2.67 30.52 1.35
N ASP A 12 -3.38 31.22 2.23
CA ASP A 12 -4.83 31.23 2.55
C ASP A 12 -5.89 31.19 1.41
N ASP A 13 -5.51 31.09 0.14
CA ASP A 13 -6.40 31.02 -1.03
C ASP A 13 -6.49 29.62 -1.68
N PHE A 14 -5.74 28.62 -1.19
CA PHE A 14 -5.77 27.26 -1.75
C PHE A 14 -5.82 26.17 -0.67
N GLU A 15 -6.94 25.45 -0.61
CA GLU A 15 -7.08 24.26 0.23
C GLU A 15 -6.62 23.02 -0.56
N VAL A 16 -5.43 22.48 -0.25
CA VAL A 16 -5.05 21.15 -0.74
C VAL A 16 -5.70 20.11 0.15
N SER A 17 -6.93 19.75 -0.19
CA SER A 17 -7.62 18.63 0.42
C SER A 17 -7.02 17.32 -0.12
N LEU A 18 -6.66 16.38 0.78
CA LEU A 18 -6.31 15.02 0.41
C LEU A 18 -7.51 14.11 0.66
N PRO A 19 -8.44 13.96 -0.31
CA PRO A 19 -9.46 12.94 -0.20
C PRO A 19 -8.78 11.57 -0.35
N ILE A 20 -8.53 10.91 0.79
CA ILE A 20 -8.24 9.48 0.77
C ILE A 20 -9.55 8.77 0.41
N HIS A 21 -9.78 8.52 -0.87
CA HIS A 21 -10.79 7.58 -1.32
C HIS A 21 -10.34 6.15 -1.01
N MET A 22 -10.43 5.75 0.25
CA MET A 22 -10.65 4.34 0.55
C MET A 22 -12.10 4.07 0.17
N GLY A 23 -12.32 3.37 -0.95
CA GLY A 23 -13.65 2.94 -1.35
C GLY A 23 -14.37 2.32 -0.15
N ARG A 24 -15.35 3.04 0.40
CA ARG A 24 -16.32 2.44 1.31
C ARG A 24 -17.00 1.36 0.49
N MET A 25 -16.82 0.10 0.89
CA MET A 25 -17.86 -0.89 0.62
C MET A 25 -19.11 -0.36 1.29
N VAL A 26 -19.97 0.27 0.50
CA VAL A 26 -21.35 0.52 0.88
C VAL A 26 -21.96 -0.85 1.13
N ASP A 27 -22.58 -1.03 2.29
CA ASP A 27 -23.31 -2.25 2.62
C ASP A 27 -24.26 -2.59 1.48
N ALA A 28 -23.92 -3.62 0.72
CA ALA A 28 -24.82 -4.19 -0.26
C ALA A 28 -26.02 -4.78 0.51
N PRO A 29 -27.26 -4.57 0.06
CA PRO A 29 -28.43 -5.14 0.71
C PRO A 29 -28.28 -6.66 0.81
N ALA A 30 -28.69 -7.21 1.96
CA ALA A 30 -28.43 -8.55 2.47
C ALA A 30 -29.01 -9.75 1.65
N THR A 31 -29.23 -9.58 0.35
CA THR A 31 -29.82 -10.60 -0.53
C THR A 31 -29.10 -10.77 -1.87
N ALA A 32 -27.93 -10.17 -2.07
CA ALA A 32 -27.11 -10.49 -3.24
C ALA A 32 -26.35 -11.80 -2.99
N GLU A 33 -26.70 -12.85 -3.74
CA GLU A 33 -26.00 -14.13 -3.74
C GLU A 33 -24.49 -13.91 -3.96
N LEU A 34 -23.68 -14.42 -3.04
CA LEU A 34 -22.22 -14.40 -3.17
C LEU A 34 -21.80 -15.23 -4.39
N PRO A 35 -21.04 -14.67 -5.34
CA PRO A 35 -20.54 -15.46 -6.46
C PRO A 35 -19.57 -16.53 -5.98
N SER A 36 -19.61 -17.67 -6.67
CA SER A 36 -18.80 -18.84 -6.35
C SER A 36 -17.29 -18.58 -6.44
N PRO A 37 -16.43 -19.36 -5.74
CA PRO A 37 -15.00 -19.07 -5.56
C PRO A 37 -14.12 -19.27 -6.81
N GLN A 38 -14.69 -19.31 -8.02
CA GLN A 38 -13.96 -19.61 -9.25
C GLN A 38 -13.72 -18.37 -10.16
N ASP A 39 -14.20 -17.18 -9.77
CA ASP A 39 -14.05 -15.94 -10.57
C ASP A 39 -12.98 -14.95 -10.05
N GLU A 40 -12.22 -15.29 -9.01
CA GLU A 40 -11.23 -14.36 -8.40
C GLU A 40 -10.00 -14.06 -9.28
N THR A 41 -9.86 -14.68 -10.46
CA THR A 41 -8.72 -14.46 -11.37
C THR A 41 -9.00 -13.53 -12.57
N GLN A 42 -10.21 -13.00 -12.74
CA GLN A 42 -10.54 -12.12 -13.89
C GLN A 42 -11.06 -10.72 -13.52
N GLY A 43 -11.13 -10.37 -12.23
CA GLY A 43 -11.44 -9.02 -11.76
C GLY A 43 -10.20 -8.24 -11.32
N TYR A 44 -9.23 -7.98 -12.21
CA TYR A 44 -8.22 -6.94 -11.92
C TYR A 44 -8.97 -5.62 -11.77
N HIS A 45 -9.21 -5.20 -10.53
CA HIS A 45 -9.75 -3.90 -10.19
C HIS A 45 -9.05 -2.83 -11.05
N LEU A 46 -9.87 -2.15 -11.85
CA LEU A 46 -9.49 -1.24 -12.92
C LEU A 46 -8.53 -0.13 -12.46
N GLY A 47 -7.22 -0.36 -12.47
CA GLY A 47 -6.21 0.71 -12.54
C GLY A 47 -6.18 1.77 -11.43
N VAL A 48 -6.97 1.65 -10.34
CA VAL A 48 -7.06 2.67 -9.28
C VAL A 48 -5.91 2.49 -8.28
N PRO A 49 -4.96 3.45 -8.18
CA PRO A 49 -3.84 3.38 -7.24
C PRO A 49 -4.30 3.32 -5.78
N ASP A 50 -3.46 2.79 -4.89
CA ASP A 50 -3.77 2.70 -3.46
C ASP A 50 -3.89 4.08 -2.77
N LEU A 51 -3.20 5.07 -3.29
CA LEU A 51 -3.27 6.47 -2.87
C LEU A 51 -3.06 7.37 -4.09
N VAL A 52 -3.74 8.51 -4.16
CA VAL A 52 -3.55 9.50 -5.21
C VAL A 52 -3.57 10.89 -4.60
N LEU A 53 -2.55 11.69 -4.89
CA LEU A 53 -2.60 13.12 -4.59
C LEU A 53 -3.33 13.84 -5.73
N MET A 54 -4.23 14.73 -5.34
CA MET A 54 -5.13 15.47 -6.22
C MET A 54 -5.01 16.96 -5.92
N PHE A 55 -5.25 17.80 -6.92
CA PHE A 55 -5.51 19.22 -6.70
C PHE A 55 -6.94 19.52 -7.13
N GLN A 56 -7.56 20.47 -6.42
CA GLN A 56 -8.90 20.96 -6.71
C GLN A 56 -8.78 22.39 -7.25
N THR A 57 -9.41 22.66 -8.39
CA THR A 57 -9.50 24.03 -8.93
C THR A 57 -10.67 24.78 -8.27
N ARG A 58 -10.77 26.09 -8.54
CA ARG A 58 -11.90 26.92 -8.07
C ARG A 58 -13.25 26.47 -8.61
N ASP A 59 -13.26 25.79 -9.75
CA ASP A 59 -14.47 25.24 -10.38
C ASP A 59 -14.83 23.84 -9.85
N ASP A 60 -14.24 23.44 -8.72
CA ASP A 60 -14.36 22.10 -8.13
C ASP A 60 -13.88 20.96 -9.05
N ASP A 61 -13.03 21.27 -10.04
CA ASP A 61 -12.42 20.24 -10.89
C ASP A 61 -11.27 19.56 -10.12
N ILE A 62 -11.40 18.25 -9.91
CA ILE A 62 -10.46 17.45 -9.13
C ILE A 62 -9.55 16.69 -10.09
N ARG A 63 -8.26 17.03 -10.08
CA ARG A 63 -7.28 16.47 -11.01
C ARG A 63 -6.22 15.65 -10.27
N PRO A 64 -6.06 14.35 -10.59
CA PRO A 64 -5.02 13.53 -10.00
C PRO A 64 -3.65 13.84 -10.62
N PHE A 65 -2.64 14.05 -9.79
CA PHE A 65 -1.30 14.39 -10.28
C PHE A 65 -0.20 13.44 -9.81
N TRP A 66 -0.40 12.72 -8.69
CA TRP A 66 0.61 11.83 -8.14
C TRP A 66 0.02 10.57 -7.50
N PRO A 67 -0.17 9.49 -8.29
CA PRO A 67 -0.54 8.18 -7.79
C PRO A 67 0.59 7.44 -7.06
N PHE A 68 0.20 6.65 -6.07
CA PHE A 68 1.02 5.77 -5.26
C PHE A 68 0.42 4.36 -5.28
N GLU A 69 1.26 3.36 -5.52
CA GLU A 69 0.88 1.96 -5.45
C GLU A 69 1.79 1.21 -4.49
N VAL A 70 1.23 0.35 -3.65
CA VAL A 70 1.95 -0.51 -2.72
C VAL A 70 1.77 -1.96 -3.13
N SER A 71 2.86 -2.61 -3.53
CA SER A 71 2.82 -4.05 -3.80
C SER A 71 3.40 -4.84 -2.64
N VAL A 72 2.59 -5.74 -2.06
CA VAL A 72 3.06 -6.76 -1.12
C VAL A 72 2.96 -8.11 -1.81
N SER A 73 4.09 -8.77 -2.06
CA SER A 73 4.13 -10.11 -2.66
C SER A 73 3.54 -10.28 -4.09
N GLN A 74 2.99 -9.21 -4.69
CA GLN A 74 2.69 -9.14 -6.13
C GLN A 74 3.97 -8.94 -6.94
N THR A 75 3.95 -9.26 -8.25
CA THR A 75 5.06 -8.89 -9.12
C THR A 75 5.11 -7.37 -9.22
N ALA A 76 6.27 -6.78 -8.98
CA ALA A 76 6.48 -5.33 -9.12
C ALA A 76 6.00 -4.82 -10.49
N GLU A 77 6.07 -5.67 -11.51
CA GLU A 77 5.58 -5.43 -12.87
C GLU A 77 4.07 -5.13 -12.92
N GLY A 78 3.24 -5.85 -12.16
CA GLY A 78 1.79 -5.63 -12.14
C GLY A 78 1.42 -4.26 -11.56
N ALA A 79 2.07 -3.88 -10.45
CA ALA A 79 1.89 -2.57 -9.83
C ALA A 79 2.36 -1.43 -10.74
N VAL A 80 3.52 -1.60 -11.41
CA VAL A 80 4.02 -0.61 -12.38
C VAL A 80 3.10 -0.51 -13.59
N ALA A 81 2.59 -1.63 -14.13
CA ALA A 81 1.64 -1.61 -15.23
C ALA A 81 0.32 -0.92 -14.85
N LYS A 82 -0.14 -1.11 -13.61
CA LYS A 82 -1.32 -0.43 -13.05
C LYS A 82 -1.11 1.09 -13.00
N LEU A 83 0.03 1.54 -12.45
CA LEU A 83 0.40 2.96 -12.41
C LEU A 83 0.54 3.56 -13.81
N GLN A 84 1.16 2.83 -14.75
CA GLN A 84 1.30 3.29 -16.14
C GLN A 84 -0.07 3.48 -16.79
N LYS A 85 -0.96 2.49 -16.65
CA LYS A 85 -2.33 2.56 -17.17
C LYS A 85 -3.13 3.71 -16.55
N PHE A 86 -2.90 4.02 -15.27
CA PHE A 86 -3.50 5.18 -14.63
C PHE A 86 -2.97 6.49 -15.23
N GLY A 87 -1.65 6.63 -15.38
CA GLY A 87 -1.04 7.80 -16.00
C GLY A 87 -1.43 8.00 -17.46
N ASP A 88 -1.58 6.91 -18.24
CA ASP A 88 -2.02 6.99 -19.64
C ASP A 88 -3.46 7.49 -19.80
N ARG A 89 -4.30 7.33 -18.76
CA ARG A 89 -5.70 7.78 -18.74
C ARG A 89 -5.85 9.19 -18.16
N ASN A 90 -4.85 9.70 -17.46
CA ASN A 90 -4.92 10.96 -16.74
C ASN A 90 -3.74 11.85 -17.15
N GLU A 91 -4.00 12.80 -18.04
CA GLU A 91 -2.96 13.66 -18.59
C GLU A 91 -2.32 14.61 -17.57
N HIS A 92 -2.98 14.84 -16.43
CA HIS A 92 -2.48 15.67 -15.33
C HIS A 92 -1.47 14.94 -14.43
N VAL A 93 -1.26 13.63 -14.62
CA VAL A 93 -0.28 12.87 -13.82
C VAL A 93 1.14 13.33 -14.14
N LEU A 94 1.81 13.88 -13.13
CA LEU A 94 3.17 14.42 -13.19
C LEU A 94 4.20 13.46 -12.62
N ALA A 95 3.80 12.59 -11.68
CA ALA A 95 4.68 11.62 -11.08
C ALA A 95 3.92 10.35 -10.71
N ALA A 96 4.64 9.27 -10.46
CA ALA A 96 4.08 8.07 -9.86
C ALA A 96 5.08 7.49 -8.86
N THR A 97 4.57 6.90 -7.79
CA THR A 97 5.39 6.24 -6.77
C THR A 97 4.94 4.79 -6.59
N HIS A 98 5.90 3.88 -6.59
CA HIS A 98 5.70 2.47 -6.28
C HIS A 98 6.46 2.11 -5.01
N ILE A 99 5.74 1.57 -4.02
CA ILE A 99 6.31 1.05 -2.78
C ILE A 99 6.23 -0.48 -2.85
N ASN A 100 7.36 -1.10 -3.14
CA ASN A 100 7.46 -2.55 -3.20
C ASN A 100 7.89 -3.11 -1.84
N ILE A 101 7.07 -3.97 -1.26
CA ILE A 101 7.35 -4.72 -0.04
C ILE A 101 7.57 -6.18 -0.43
N ALA A 102 8.84 -6.57 -0.53
CA ALA A 102 9.22 -7.95 -0.79
C ALA A 102 9.31 -8.73 0.52
N GLU A 103 8.71 -9.92 0.55
CA GLU A 103 8.90 -10.88 1.63
C GLU A 103 10.04 -11.84 1.26
N SER A 104 10.90 -12.15 2.23
CA SER A 104 12.02 -13.10 2.05
C SER A 104 11.54 -14.51 1.71
N ARG A 105 10.35 -14.86 2.19
CA ARG A 105 9.67 -16.12 1.95
C ARG A 105 8.19 -15.81 1.82
N LYS A 106 7.54 -16.40 0.82
CA LYS A 106 6.07 -16.36 0.73
C LYS A 106 5.51 -16.99 2.00
N HIS A 107 4.52 -16.33 2.59
CA HIS A 107 3.84 -16.88 3.76
C HIS A 107 3.20 -18.23 3.41
N ALA A 108 3.57 -19.26 4.18
CA ALA A 108 2.95 -20.57 4.11
C ALA A 108 2.13 -20.76 5.39
N SER A 109 0.82 -20.92 5.25
CA SER A 109 -0.07 -21.17 6.40
C SER A 109 0.34 -22.48 7.10
N PRO A 110 0.43 -22.52 8.44
CA PRO A 110 0.73 -23.75 9.17
C PRO A 110 -0.30 -24.87 8.99
N THR A 111 -1.49 -24.58 8.43
CA THR A 111 -2.57 -25.56 8.21
C THR A 111 -2.12 -26.77 7.39
N TYR A 112 -1.12 -26.61 6.53
CA TYR A 112 -0.57 -27.70 5.71
C TYR A 112 0.43 -28.59 6.48
N GLU A 113 0.89 -28.15 7.65
CA GLU A 113 1.79 -28.90 8.53
C GLU A 113 1.12 -29.15 9.90
N TRP A 114 0.29 -30.19 9.97
CA TRP A 114 -0.54 -30.50 11.15
C TRP A 114 0.24 -30.60 12.47
N GLY A 115 1.49 -31.06 12.43
CA GLY A 115 2.38 -31.10 13.60
C GLY A 115 2.75 -29.71 14.13
N VAL A 116 2.98 -28.74 13.24
CA VAL A 116 3.24 -27.34 13.59
C VAL A 116 1.96 -26.68 14.09
N ALA A 117 0.84 -26.92 13.39
CA ALA A 117 -0.46 -26.37 13.77
C ALA A 117 -0.89 -26.78 15.20
N LYS A 118 -0.74 -28.06 15.56
CA LYS A 118 -1.02 -28.56 16.92
C LYS A 118 -0.12 -27.93 17.99
N LYS A 119 1.17 -27.74 17.70
CA LYS A 119 2.11 -27.10 18.63
C LYS A 119 1.74 -25.64 18.89
N LEU A 120 1.36 -24.91 17.84
CA LEU A 120 0.91 -23.52 17.94
C LEU A 120 -0.41 -23.39 18.72
N ASN A 121 -1.37 -24.29 18.50
CA ASN A 121 -2.67 -24.25 19.18
C ASN A 121 -2.56 -24.52 20.69
N ARG A 122 -1.71 -25.47 21.11
CA ARG A 122 -1.58 -25.86 22.52
C ARG A 122 -1.12 -24.73 23.44
N ARG A 123 -0.51 -23.67 22.90
CA ARG A 123 0.12 -22.62 23.69
C ARG A 123 -0.66 -21.31 23.66
N GLY A 124 -1.51 -21.09 22.65
CA GLY A 124 -2.06 -19.76 22.35
C GLY A 124 -0.94 -18.79 21.97
N VAL A 125 -1.25 -17.75 21.20
CA VAL A 125 -0.29 -16.66 20.95
C VAL A 125 -1.01 -15.33 21.14
N GLN A 126 -0.54 -14.53 22.10
CA GLN A 126 -0.97 -13.15 22.26
C GLN A 126 -0.14 -12.21 21.38
N MET A 127 -0.63 -10.99 21.12
CA MET A 127 0.05 -10.02 20.25
C MET A 127 1.49 -9.69 20.72
N GLY A 128 1.74 -9.71 22.03
CA GLY A 128 3.06 -9.50 22.61
C GLY A 128 4.03 -10.70 22.50
N GLU A 129 3.55 -11.87 22.09
CA GLU A 129 4.34 -13.12 22.01
C GLU A 129 4.89 -13.39 20.60
N LEU A 130 4.61 -12.51 19.64
CA LEU A 130 5.35 -12.48 18.38
C LEU A 130 6.74 -11.91 18.66
N THR A 131 7.73 -12.79 18.70
CA THR A 131 9.13 -12.40 18.81
C THR A 131 9.60 -11.87 17.47
N GLN A 132 10.16 -10.67 17.48
CA GLN A 132 10.90 -10.12 16.36
C GLN A 132 12.37 -10.53 16.52
N SER A 133 12.92 -11.25 15.55
CA SER A 133 14.36 -11.56 15.49
C SER A 133 15.17 -10.36 15.02
N GLU A 134 16.50 -10.44 15.15
CA GLU A 134 17.42 -9.38 14.72
C GLU A 134 17.34 -9.06 13.21
N ASP A 135 17.04 -10.06 12.39
CA ASP A 135 16.77 -9.91 10.94
C ASP A 135 15.36 -9.37 10.64
N GLY A 136 14.57 -9.09 11.68
CA GLY A 136 13.22 -8.53 11.61
C GLY A 136 12.13 -9.55 11.27
N ALA A 137 12.43 -10.85 11.25
CA ALA A 137 11.39 -11.87 11.13
C ALA A 137 10.46 -11.84 12.35
N LEU A 138 9.16 -11.89 12.09
CA LEU A 138 8.13 -12.01 13.10
C LEU A 138 7.72 -13.47 13.17
N ALA A 139 8.14 -14.11 14.25
CA ALA A 139 7.92 -15.53 14.46
C ALA A 139 7.24 -15.81 15.80
N SER A 140 6.55 -16.93 15.86
CA SER A 140 6.10 -17.53 17.11
C SER A 140 6.27 -19.03 17.00
N HIS A 141 6.86 -19.65 18.03
CA HIS A 141 7.06 -21.10 18.11
C HIS A 141 7.70 -21.72 16.85
N SER A 142 8.78 -21.09 16.36
CA SER A 142 9.53 -21.49 15.15
C SER A 142 8.78 -21.34 13.83
N HIS A 143 7.58 -20.77 13.82
CA HIS A 143 6.85 -20.43 12.61
C HIS A 143 6.97 -18.92 12.31
N THR A 144 7.42 -18.60 11.10
CA THR A 144 7.54 -17.23 10.60
C THR A 144 6.21 -16.75 10.03
N TRP A 145 5.58 -15.79 10.71
CA TRP A 145 4.32 -15.19 10.27
C TRP A 145 4.54 -14.11 9.21
N TYR A 146 5.66 -13.41 9.31
CA TYR A 146 6.04 -12.37 8.37
C TYR A 146 7.55 -12.16 8.42
N HIS A 147 8.22 -12.08 7.27
CA HIS A 147 9.65 -11.74 7.23
C HIS A 147 9.93 -10.85 6.02
N PRO A 148 10.01 -9.52 6.22
CA PRO A 148 10.30 -8.60 5.12
C PRO A 148 11.72 -8.85 4.62
N ALA A 149 11.89 -9.01 3.32
CA ALA A 149 13.21 -8.99 2.70
C ALA A 149 13.63 -7.56 2.43
N THR A 150 12.81 -6.81 1.70
CA THR A 150 13.12 -5.43 1.34
C THR A 150 11.86 -4.58 1.28
N VAL A 151 12.02 -3.31 1.59
CA VAL A 151 11.03 -2.28 1.26
C VAL A 151 11.71 -1.28 0.36
N THR A 152 11.25 -1.16 -0.88
CA THR A 152 11.83 -0.31 -1.90
C THR A 152 10.79 0.71 -2.34
N ILE A 153 11.14 1.99 -2.28
CA ILE A 153 10.36 3.05 -2.90
C ILE A 153 10.99 3.42 -4.24
N THR A 154 10.19 3.48 -5.29
CA THR A 154 10.62 3.94 -6.62
C THR A 154 9.67 5.02 -7.09
N THR A 155 10.21 6.13 -7.53
CA THR A 155 9.41 7.26 -7.99
C THR A 155 9.90 7.72 -9.35
N TRP A 156 8.94 8.01 -10.21
CA TRP A 156 9.14 8.55 -11.54
C TRP A 156 8.48 9.91 -11.63
N ILE A 157 9.12 10.80 -12.37
CA ILE A 157 8.59 12.12 -12.68
C ILE A 157 8.54 12.28 -14.21
N ARG A 158 7.49 12.95 -14.69
CA ARG A 158 7.21 13.17 -16.10
C ARG A 158 8.20 14.17 -16.68
N PRO A 159 9.01 13.80 -17.70
CA PRO A 159 9.88 14.75 -18.37
C PRO A 159 9.07 15.86 -19.06
N PRO A 160 9.67 17.05 -19.30
CA PRO A 160 9.02 18.12 -20.03
C PRO A 160 8.52 17.65 -21.41
N ASN A 161 7.30 18.03 -21.78
CA ASN A 161 6.67 17.72 -23.08
C ASN A 161 6.60 16.23 -23.45
N ARG A 162 6.63 15.34 -22.46
CA ARG A 162 6.53 13.89 -22.67
C ARG A 162 5.53 13.28 -21.71
N ARG A 163 5.02 12.09 -22.08
CA ARG A 163 4.21 11.27 -21.16
C ARG A 163 5.08 10.67 -20.06
N LEU A 164 4.45 10.39 -18.91
CA LEU A 164 5.08 9.63 -17.84
C LEU A 164 5.42 8.22 -18.36
N ASN A 165 6.68 7.82 -18.20
CA ASN A 165 7.17 6.51 -18.65
C ASN A 165 7.83 5.79 -17.48
N LEU A 166 7.14 4.81 -16.93
CA LEU A 166 7.63 4.06 -15.76
C LEU A 166 8.70 3.01 -16.12
N ASN A 167 8.92 2.75 -17.40
CA ASN A 167 10.04 1.94 -17.87
C ASN A 167 11.34 2.76 -17.97
N SER A 168 11.26 4.09 -17.86
CA SER A 168 12.44 4.95 -17.85
C SER A 168 13.29 4.69 -16.60
N ARG A 169 14.59 4.50 -16.81
CA ARG A 169 15.61 4.41 -15.74
C ARG A 169 16.53 5.63 -15.72
N HIS A 170 16.13 6.71 -16.40
CA HIS A 170 16.93 7.91 -16.48
C HIS A 170 17.00 8.58 -15.10
N ARG A 171 18.21 8.77 -14.56
CA ARG A 171 18.43 9.25 -13.18
C ARG A 171 17.79 10.62 -12.89
N ALA A 172 17.63 11.46 -13.91
CA ALA A 172 16.95 12.74 -13.74
C ALA A 172 15.42 12.62 -13.61
N TYR A 173 14.82 11.47 -13.90
CA TYR A 173 13.37 11.28 -13.93
C TYR A 173 12.90 10.03 -13.18
N CYS A 174 13.82 9.29 -12.56
CA CYS A 174 13.55 8.06 -11.84
C CYS A 174 14.60 7.85 -10.75
N ALA A 175 14.15 7.56 -9.53
CA ALA A 175 15.00 7.19 -8.40
C ALA A 175 14.34 6.06 -7.62
N SER A 176 15.18 5.26 -6.98
CA SER A 176 14.75 4.14 -6.17
C SER A 176 15.62 4.09 -4.92
N ALA A 177 15.00 3.85 -3.77
CA ALA A 177 15.66 3.70 -2.49
C ALA A 177 15.16 2.48 -1.75
N VAL A 178 16.09 1.75 -1.13
CA VAL A 178 15.77 0.67 -0.20
C VAL A 178 15.70 1.27 1.20
N LEU A 179 14.52 1.12 1.81
CA LEU A 179 14.16 1.60 3.13
C LEU A 179 14.41 0.54 4.21
N TYR A 180 14.34 -0.75 3.84
CA TYR A 180 14.56 -1.88 4.72
C TYR A 180 15.31 -3.00 3.99
N PRO A 181 16.24 -3.74 4.64
CA PRO A 181 16.63 -3.63 6.05
C PRO A 181 17.65 -2.53 6.30
N ASN A 182 18.52 -2.29 5.32
CA ASN A 182 19.59 -1.31 5.40
C ASN A 182 19.22 -0.11 4.56
N GLN A 183 19.09 1.04 5.22
CA GLN A 183 18.84 2.29 4.53
C GLN A 183 20.09 2.67 3.75
N ASN A 184 19.88 3.01 2.49
CA ASN A 184 20.89 3.69 1.71
C ASN A 184 20.58 5.19 1.78
N GLU A 185 21.23 5.92 2.68
CA GLU A 185 21.03 7.37 2.87
C GLU A 185 21.17 8.15 1.56
N GLN A 186 22.15 7.77 0.72
CA GLN A 186 22.34 8.39 -0.59
C GLN A 186 21.17 8.11 -1.54
N ALA A 187 20.58 6.91 -1.49
CA ALA A 187 19.41 6.58 -2.28
C ALA A 187 18.16 7.29 -1.75
N LEU A 188 18.00 7.40 -0.43
CA LEU A 188 16.91 8.15 0.19
C LEU A 188 16.96 9.63 -0.19
N ALA A 189 18.15 10.24 -0.15
CA ALA A 189 18.36 11.62 -0.60
C ALA A 189 17.96 11.80 -2.08
N LYS A 190 18.23 10.81 -2.94
CA LYS A 190 17.77 10.84 -4.34
C LYS A 190 16.25 10.77 -4.48
N VAL A 191 15.58 9.96 -3.65
CA VAL A 191 14.11 9.89 -3.64
C VAL A 191 13.50 11.18 -3.11
N GLN A 192 14.06 11.76 -2.04
CA GLN A 192 13.65 13.08 -1.54
C GLN A 192 13.85 14.16 -2.61
N ASN A 193 14.97 14.14 -3.35
CA ASN A 193 15.19 15.05 -4.45
C ASN A 193 14.15 14.89 -5.57
N ILE A 194 13.76 13.65 -5.92
CA ILE A 194 12.66 13.45 -6.87
C ILE A 194 11.35 13.97 -6.33
N PHE A 195 11.04 13.76 -5.05
CA PHE A 195 9.82 14.28 -4.44
C PHE A 195 9.78 15.81 -4.50
N GLN A 196 10.87 16.48 -4.16
CA GLN A 196 10.99 17.94 -4.28
C GLN A 196 10.77 18.39 -5.71
N ARG A 197 11.46 17.77 -6.67
CA ARG A 197 11.31 18.12 -8.09
C ARG A 197 9.91 17.85 -8.61
N THR A 198 9.22 16.83 -8.09
CA THR A 198 7.82 16.59 -8.41
C THR A 198 6.94 17.72 -7.88
N LEU A 199 7.13 18.14 -6.63
CA LEU A 199 6.38 19.26 -6.06
C LEU A 199 6.68 20.59 -6.76
N GLU A 200 7.94 20.85 -7.14
CA GLU A 200 8.32 21.98 -7.98
C GLU A 200 7.58 21.94 -9.33
N GLN A 201 7.54 20.77 -9.98
CA GLN A 201 6.82 20.63 -11.25
C GLN A 201 5.30 20.78 -11.08
N VAL A 202 4.72 20.34 -9.96
CA VAL A 202 3.31 20.58 -9.63
C VAL A 202 3.07 22.07 -9.48
N ARG A 203 3.88 22.77 -8.67
CA ARG A 203 3.83 24.22 -8.51
C ARG A 203 3.90 24.91 -9.87
N ASP A 204 4.91 24.61 -10.68
CA ASP A 204 5.13 25.25 -11.98
C ASP A 204 3.94 25.02 -12.92
N THR A 205 3.40 23.80 -12.95
CA THR A 205 2.20 23.47 -13.77
C THR A 205 0.97 24.25 -13.32
N VAL A 206 0.78 24.43 -12.01
CA VAL A 206 -0.34 25.20 -11.46
C VAL A 206 -0.18 26.69 -11.77
N VAL A 207 1.03 27.24 -11.59
CA VAL A 207 1.35 28.64 -11.92
C VAL A 207 1.09 28.91 -13.41
N ASP A 208 1.63 28.08 -14.30
CA ASP A 208 1.45 28.21 -15.74
C ASP A 208 -0.04 28.17 -16.14
N HIS A 209 -0.82 27.32 -15.48
CA HIS A 209 -2.26 27.20 -15.73
C HIS A 209 -3.02 28.46 -15.30
N LEU A 210 -2.77 28.94 -14.08
CA LEU A 210 -3.42 30.12 -13.53
C LEU A 210 -3.07 31.38 -14.32
N GLU A 211 -1.82 31.52 -14.77
CA GLU A 211 -1.40 32.63 -15.64
C GLU A 211 -2.11 32.62 -16.99
N ALA A 212 -2.29 31.44 -17.58
CA ALA A 212 -3.00 31.33 -18.86
C ALA A 212 -4.49 31.69 -18.73
N GLU A 213 -5.12 31.39 -17.60
CA GLU A 213 -6.55 31.65 -17.36
C GLU A 213 -6.85 33.08 -16.89
N HIS A 214 -5.88 33.76 -16.28
CA HIS A 214 -6.09 35.04 -15.60
C HIS A 214 -5.03 36.09 -15.96
N ALA A 215 -4.60 36.12 -17.22
CA ALA A 215 -3.57 37.05 -17.71
C ALA A 215 -3.86 38.55 -17.45
N ASP A 216 -5.13 38.91 -17.21
CA ASP A 216 -5.58 40.30 -16.99
C ASP A 216 -5.88 40.63 -15.50
N ASP A 217 -5.65 39.71 -14.55
CA ASP A 217 -5.93 39.93 -13.13
C ASP A 217 -4.67 40.35 -12.36
N ASP A 218 -4.48 41.67 -12.20
CA ASP A 218 -3.36 42.26 -11.47
C ASP A 218 -3.28 41.80 -10.00
N THR A 219 -4.39 41.38 -9.39
CA THR A 219 -4.39 40.89 -8.00
C THR A 219 -3.87 39.46 -7.88
N LEU A 220 -3.87 38.70 -8.97
CA LEU A 220 -3.33 37.35 -9.03
C LEU A 220 -1.80 37.34 -9.18
N LEU A 221 -1.21 38.42 -9.71
CA LEU A 221 0.24 38.51 -9.95
C LEU A 221 1.07 38.35 -8.67
N ASP A 222 0.67 38.98 -7.56
CA ASP A 222 1.37 38.88 -6.28
C ASP A 222 1.29 37.44 -5.72
N SER A 223 0.13 36.80 -5.83
CA SER A 223 -0.06 35.41 -5.40
C SER A 223 0.71 34.41 -6.26
N LEU A 224 0.76 34.63 -7.58
CA LEU A 224 1.57 33.81 -8.50
C LEU A 224 3.07 33.95 -8.22
N GLN A 225 3.51 35.17 -7.90
CA GLN A 225 4.90 35.41 -7.51
C GLN A 225 5.22 34.70 -6.19
N ALA A 226 4.35 34.78 -5.18
CA ALA A 226 4.51 34.05 -3.93
C ALA A 226 4.55 32.52 -4.16
N MET A 227 3.71 31.99 -5.07
CA MET A 227 3.75 30.58 -5.44
C MET A 227 5.08 30.20 -6.10
N ARG A 228 5.63 31.03 -7.00
CA ARG A 228 6.93 30.79 -7.63
C ARG A 228 8.09 30.76 -6.63
N ASP A 229 8.03 31.65 -5.65
CA ASP A 229 9.05 31.76 -4.62
C ASP A 229 8.96 30.62 -3.59
N TRP A 230 7.80 29.96 -3.49
CA TRP A 230 7.65 28.76 -2.67
C TRP A 230 8.58 27.63 -3.15
N SER A 231 9.25 26.99 -2.20
CA SER A 231 10.10 25.83 -2.43
C SER A 231 9.63 24.67 -1.57
N PRO A 232 9.65 23.43 -2.09
CA PRO A 232 9.26 22.27 -1.30
C PRO A 232 10.19 22.08 -0.08
N PRO A 233 9.66 21.54 1.04
CA PRO A 233 10.46 21.20 2.20
C PRO A 233 11.68 20.33 1.86
N ARG A 234 12.80 20.58 2.56
CA ARG A 234 14.04 19.80 2.37
C ARG A 234 13.88 18.32 2.75
N GLU A 235 13.02 18.03 3.71
CA GLU A 235 12.80 16.71 4.26
C GLU A 235 11.30 16.36 4.17
N LEU A 236 10.90 15.80 3.02
CA LEU A 236 9.50 15.37 2.81
C LEU A 236 9.19 14.01 3.46
N LEU A 237 10.23 13.22 3.72
CA LEU A 237 10.12 11.90 4.35
C LEU A 237 10.88 11.93 5.67
N ASP A 238 10.14 11.98 6.79
CA ASP A 238 10.70 11.66 8.10
C ASP A 238 10.89 10.15 8.18
N TRP A 239 12.11 9.73 7.86
CA TRP A 239 12.43 8.32 7.82
C TRP A 239 12.35 7.65 9.20
N ASN A 240 12.68 8.34 10.29
CA ASN A 240 12.60 7.74 11.63
C ASN A 240 11.15 7.38 11.95
N LYS A 241 10.21 8.28 11.62
CA LYS A 241 8.78 8.02 11.73
C LYS A 241 8.33 6.91 10.77
N CYS A 242 8.67 7.00 9.48
CA CYS A 242 8.31 5.99 8.47
C CYS A 242 8.82 4.59 8.86
N SER A 243 10.05 4.48 9.36
CA SER A 243 10.64 3.21 9.79
C SER A 243 9.89 2.60 10.97
N LYS A 244 9.53 3.43 11.96
CA LYS A 244 8.75 3.01 13.12
C LYS A 244 7.37 2.52 12.70
N ASP A 245 6.69 3.29 11.85
CA ASP A 245 5.36 2.95 11.36
C ASP A 245 5.39 1.70 10.48
N LEU A 246 6.40 1.55 9.62
CA LEU A 246 6.62 0.36 8.80
C LEU A 246 6.82 -0.88 9.68
N ARG A 247 7.70 -0.83 10.69
CA ARG A 247 7.90 -1.95 11.63
C ARG A 247 6.61 -2.29 12.38
N SER A 248 5.83 -1.29 12.77
CA SER A 248 4.51 -1.49 13.39
C SER A 248 3.54 -2.19 12.44
N ALA A 249 3.48 -1.76 11.18
CA ALA A 249 2.65 -2.36 10.13
C ALA A 249 3.00 -3.83 9.88
N MET A 250 4.30 -4.13 9.85
CA MET A 250 4.83 -5.49 9.68
C MET A 250 4.41 -6.37 10.86
N LYS A 251 4.53 -5.86 12.11
CA LYS A 251 4.03 -6.53 13.33
C LYS A 251 2.54 -6.83 13.25
N GLN A 252 1.75 -5.82 12.88
CA GLN A 252 0.31 -5.98 12.73
C GLN A 252 -0.04 -7.01 11.65
N THR A 253 0.70 -7.03 10.54
CA THR A 253 0.50 -7.99 9.44
C THR A 253 0.78 -9.41 9.90
N GLY A 254 1.91 -9.64 10.57
CA GLY A 254 2.24 -10.94 11.15
C GLY A 254 1.17 -11.42 12.14
N PHE A 255 0.70 -10.52 13.02
CA PHE A 255 -0.37 -10.83 13.96
C PHE A 255 -1.70 -11.15 13.30
N ASN A 256 -2.08 -10.38 12.27
CA ASN A 256 -3.32 -10.64 11.52
C ASN A 256 -3.28 -12.01 10.83
N ARG A 257 -2.12 -12.39 10.25
CA ARG A 257 -1.92 -13.74 9.68
C ARG A 257 -2.05 -14.84 10.73
N TYR A 258 -1.42 -14.66 11.90
CA TYR A 258 -1.57 -15.57 13.03
C TYR A 258 -3.05 -15.73 13.42
N ARG A 259 -3.74 -14.61 13.64
CA ARG A 259 -5.14 -14.59 14.09
C ARG A 259 -6.08 -15.24 13.07
N ALA A 260 -5.87 -14.97 11.78
CA ALA A 260 -6.64 -15.56 10.69
C ALA A 260 -6.44 -17.08 10.66
N TRP A 261 -5.19 -17.55 10.72
CA TRP A 261 -4.88 -18.98 10.81
C TRP A 261 -5.54 -19.63 12.04
N HIS A 262 -5.40 -19.01 13.23
CA HIS A 262 -5.92 -19.58 14.47
C HIS A 262 -7.45 -19.76 14.45
N ARG A 263 -8.18 -18.76 13.92
CA ARG A 263 -9.64 -18.88 13.72
C ARG A 263 -10.00 -20.03 12.79
N SER A 264 -9.31 -20.14 11.65
CA SER A 264 -9.55 -21.21 10.68
C SER A 264 -9.20 -22.59 11.25
N PHE A 265 -8.13 -22.68 12.06
CA PHE A 265 -7.73 -23.91 12.73
C PHE A 265 -8.78 -24.37 13.76
N LEU A 266 -9.26 -23.46 14.63
CA LEU A 266 -10.28 -23.78 15.62
C LEU A 266 -11.59 -24.26 14.99
N LYS A 267 -12.02 -23.61 13.90
CA LYS A 267 -13.18 -24.05 13.13
C LYS A 267 -13.02 -25.49 12.65
N ARG A 268 -11.87 -25.80 12.02
CA ARG A 268 -11.57 -27.16 11.54
C ARG A 268 -11.56 -28.20 12.67
N VAL A 269 -11.01 -27.87 13.84
CA VAL A 269 -11.00 -28.79 14.99
C VAL A 269 -12.43 -29.04 15.50
N ALA A 270 -13.28 -28.01 15.54
CA ALA A 270 -14.69 -28.16 15.89
C ALA A 270 -15.43 -29.05 14.88
N ASP A 271 -15.24 -28.80 13.58
CA ASP A 271 -15.83 -29.60 12.51
C ASP A 271 -15.40 -31.09 12.60
N GLU A 272 -14.11 -31.36 12.86
CA GLU A 272 -13.59 -32.72 13.06
C GLU A 272 -14.18 -33.39 14.33
N ALA A 273 -14.38 -32.62 15.41
CA ALA A 273 -14.98 -33.12 16.65
C ALA A 273 -16.46 -33.50 16.44
N GLU A 274 -17.24 -32.70 15.73
CA GLU A 274 -18.65 -33.00 15.40
C GLU A 274 -18.78 -34.25 14.52
N VAL A 275 -17.90 -34.41 13.53
CA VAL A 275 -17.87 -35.61 12.67
C VAL A 275 -17.49 -36.86 13.49
N SER A 276 -16.53 -36.74 14.41
CA SER A 276 -16.11 -37.86 15.26
C SER A 276 -17.13 -38.24 16.35
N GLY A 277 -17.93 -37.28 16.83
CA GLY A 277 -18.99 -37.48 17.82
C GLY A 277 -20.28 -38.10 17.26
N SER A 278 -20.42 -38.17 15.92
CA SER A 278 -21.69 -38.51 15.25
C SER A 278 -21.91 -39.98 14.90
N ARG A 279 -21.15 -40.96 15.42
CA ARG A 279 -21.50 -42.40 15.26
C ARG A 279 -21.11 -43.30 16.45
N PRO A 280 -22.07 -43.74 17.28
CA PRO A 280 -22.04 -45.09 17.81
C PRO A 280 -22.32 -46.03 16.63
N GLY A 281 -21.27 -46.61 16.05
CA GLY A 281 -21.44 -47.70 15.09
C GLY A 281 -22.25 -48.83 15.75
N PRO A 282 -23.26 -49.40 15.07
CA PRO A 282 -24.09 -50.44 15.67
C PRO A 282 -23.19 -51.60 16.07
N SER A 283 -23.17 -51.89 17.38
CA SER A 283 -22.54 -53.06 17.96
C SER A 283 -23.04 -54.29 17.19
N LYS A 284 -22.20 -54.84 16.30
CA LYS A 284 -22.39 -56.19 15.77
C LYS A 284 -22.24 -57.16 16.94
N ARG A 285 -23.35 -57.42 17.65
CA ARG A 285 -23.47 -58.62 18.48
C ARG A 285 -23.38 -59.80 17.53
N GLY A 286 -22.21 -60.42 17.51
CA GLY A 286 -22.04 -61.75 16.94
C GLY A 286 -23.01 -62.70 17.64
N ARG A 287 -23.95 -63.24 16.88
CA ARG A 287 -24.79 -64.34 17.31
C ARG A 287 -23.97 -65.60 17.06
N VAL A 288 -23.41 -66.16 18.13
CA VAL A 288 -22.90 -67.52 18.15
C VAL A 288 -24.11 -68.42 18.38
N THR A 289 -24.47 -69.19 17.35
CA THR A 289 -25.20 -70.47 17.44
C THR A 289 -24.85 -71.26 16.20
#